data_AF-A0A838HQA4-F1
#
_entry.id   AF-A0A838HQA4-F1
#
_cell.length_a   1.000
_cell.length_b   1.000
_cell.length_c   1.000
_cell.angle_alpha   90.00
_cell.angle_beta   90.00
_cell.angle_gamma   90.00
#
_symmetry.space_group_name_H-M   'P 1'
#
loop_
_entity.id
_entity.type
_entity.pdbx_description
1 polymer ?
#
loop_
_entity_poly.entity_id
_entity_poly.type
_entity_poly.pdbx_seq_one_letter_code
_entity_poly.pdbx_strand_id
1 'polypeptide(L)' 'MTRKTTVYLPEELKSAVEREARRRGSSEAEVIRQAVAAAVTAPRPRPGFLDAQPFAARADELLAGFGER' A
#
# COMPACT_ATOMS: atom_id res chain seq x y z
N MET A 1 1.14 16.37 -1.97
CA MET A 1 0.20 17.41 -1.51
C MET A 1 -0.50 16.92 -0.25
N THR A 2 -0.73 17.78 0.75
CA THR A 2 -1.34 17.39 2.03
C THR A 2 -2.66 18.13 2.21
N ARG A 3 -3.70 17.43 2.71
CA ARG A 3 -5.00 18.03 3.06
C ARG A 3 -5.17 18.05 4.57
N LYS A 4 -5.65 19.17 5.12
CA LYS A 4 -6.00 19.27 6.56
C LYS A 4 -7.27 18.46 6.83
N THR A 5 -7.18 17.56 7.80
CA THR A 5 -8.29 16.70 8.26
C THR A 5 -8.34 16.76 9.78
N THR A 6 -9.54 16.89 10.36
CA THR A 6 -9.77 16.85 11.80
C THR A 6 -10.49 15.55 12.13
N VAL A 7 -9.99 14.81 13.13
CA VAL A 7 -10.60 13.56 13.61
C VAL A 7 -10.67 13.60 15.13
N TYR A 8 -11.70 12.98 15.71
CA TYR A 8 -11.78 12.75 17.14
C TYR A 8 -11.04 11.46 17.47
N LEU A 9 -10.08 11.53 18.39
CA LEU A 9 -9.40 10.37 18.93
C LEU A 9 -9.88 10.17 20.37
N PRO A 10 -10.16 8.93 20.79
CA PRO A 10 -10.30 8.61 22.21
C PRO A 10 -9.05 9.05 22.99
N GLU A 11 -9.24 9.43 24.25
CA GLU A 11 -8.18 10.01 25.09
C GLU A 11 -6.99 9.05 25.26
N GLU A 12 -7.29 7.75 25.41
CA GLU A 12 -6.31 6.68 25.51
C GLU A 12 -5.46 6.56 24.24
N LEU A 13 -6.06 6.79 23.07
CA LEU A 13 -5.38 6.71 21.78
C LEU A 13 -4.50 7.94 21.56
N LYS A 14 -4.99 9.14 21.93
CA LYS A 14 -4.19 10.37 21.93
C LYS A 14 -2.97 10.23 22.84
N SER A 15 -3.15 9.72 24.05
CA SER A 15 -2.07 9.44 25.00
C SER A 15 -1.06 8.45 24.45
N ALA A 16 -1.50 7.42 23.72
CA ALA A 16 -0.61 6.45 23.07
C ALA A 16 0.22 7.08 21.96
N VAL A 17 -0.38 7.93 21.11
CA VAL A 17 0.31 8.66 20.05
C VAL A 17 1.38 9.58 20.64
N GLU A 18 1.09 10.29 21.72
CA GLU A 18 2.04 11.19 22.37
C GLU A 18 3.26 10.43 22.92
N ARG A 19 3.04 9.32 23.63
CA ARG A 19 4.15 8.47 24.13
C ARG A 19 5.03 7.99 22.98
N GLU A 20 4.41 7.56 21.89
CA GLU A 20 5.15 7.04 20.73
C GLU A 20 5.92 8.14 19.99
N ALA A 21 5.33 9.33 19.86
CA ALA A 21 5.99 10.50 19.30
C ALA A 21 7.25 10.88 20.09
N ARG A 22 7.15 10.93 21.43
CA ARG A 22 8.30 11.17 22.31
C ARG A 22 9.35 10.08 22.16
N ARG A 23 8.95 8.80 22.14
CA ARG A 23 9.86 7.65 21.98
C ARG A 23 10.66 7.71 20.68
N ARG A 24 10.02 8.14 19.59
CA ARG A 24 10.65 8.24 18.25
C ARG A 24 11.36 9.58 17.99
N GLY A 25 11.18 10.58 18.85
CA GLY A 25 11.67 11.94 18.59
C GLY A 25 10.99 12.59 17.37
N SER A 26 9.74 12.24 17.06
CA SER A 26 8.99 12.73 15.90
C SER A 26 7.71 13.45 16.33
N SER A 27 7.10 14.22 15.43
CA SER A 27 5.78 14.82 15.70
C SER A 27 4.68 13.77 15.80
N GLU A 28 3.66 14.02 16.62
CA GLU A 28 2.45 13.17 16.68
C GLU A 28 1.78 13.01 15.31
N ALA A 29 1.77 14.07 14.52
CA ALA A 29 1.22 14.06 13.17
C ALA A 29 1.98 13.08 12.25
N GLU A 30 3.29 12.91 12.44
CA GLU A 30 4.09 11.93 11.70
C GLU A 30 3.72 10.49 12.11
N VAL A 31 3.57 10.24 13.41
CA VAL A 31 3.12 8.94 13.93
C VAL A 31 1.75 8.57 13.34
N ILE A 32 0.80 9.50 13.35
CA ILE A 32 -0.54 9.28 12.79
C ILE A 32 -0.47 9.00 11.28
N ARG A 33 0.29 9.80 10.52
CA ARG A 33 0.45 9.59 9.08
C ARG A 33 1.03 8.22 8.76
N GLN A 34 2.07 7.79 9.47
CA GLN A 34 2.69 6.49 9.27
C GLN A 34 1.76 5.34 9.59
N ALA A 35 1.02 5.43 10.71
CA ALA A 35 0.04 4.42 11.10
C ALA A 35 -1.09 4.29 10.07
N VAL A 36 -1.64 5.43 9.62
CA VAL A 36 -2.67 5.44 8.57
C VAL A 36 -2.11 4.88 7.27
N ALA A 37 -0.91 5.31 6.83
CA ALA A 37 -0.28 4.81 5.62
C ALA A 37 -0.08 3.28 5.65
N ALA A 38 0.41 2.75 6.78
CA ALA A 38 0.57 1.31 6.97
C ALA A 38 -0.78 0.55 6.90
N ALA A 39 -1.85 1.13 7.44
CA ALA A 39 -3.17 0.53 7.44
C ALA A 39 -3.87 0.58 6.07
N VAL A 40 -3.69 1.67 5.31
CA VAL A 40 -4.39 1.89 4.02
C VAL A 40 -3.60 1.40 2.82
N THR A 41 -2.31 1.13 2.97
CA THR A 41 -1.50 0.53 1.90
C THR A 41 -1.93 -0.92 1.75
N ALA A 42 -2.89 -1.18 0.87
CA ALA A 42 -3.20 -2.52 0.43
C ALA A 42 -1.92 -3.15 -0.16
N PRO A 43 -1.59 -4.41 0.17
CA PRO A 43 -0.49 -5.08 -0.47
C PRO A 43 -0.75 -5.06 -1.97
N ARG A 44 0.19 -4.51 -2.75
CA ARG A 44 0.11 -4.58 -4.21
C ARG A 44 -0.12 -6.05 -4.57
N PRO A 45 -1.15 -6.40 -5.37
CA PRO A 45 -1.37 -7.78 -5.76
C PRO A 45 -0.05 -8.26 -6.35
N ARG A 46 0.58 -9.21 -5.66
CA ARG A 46 1.73 -9.90 -6.21
C ARG A 46 1.16 -10.66 -7.40
N PRO A 47 1.72 -10.54 -8.63
CA PRO A 47 1.39 -11.50 -9.66
C PRO A 47 1.57 -12.87 -9.01
N GLY A 48 0.52 -13.68 -9.03
CA GLY A 48 0.58 -15.02 -8.45
C GLY A 48 1.80 -15.76 -9.01
N PHE A 49 2.23 -16.82 -8.33
CA PHE A 49 3.19 -17.75 -8.91
C PHE A 49 2.55 -18.40 -10.14
N LEU A 50 2.64 -17.72 -11.29
CA LEU A 50 2.40 -18.29 -12.58
C LEU A 50 3.64 -19.11 -12.88
N ASP A 51 3.59 -20.40 -12.57
CA ASP A 51 4.55 -21.38 -13.06
C ASP A 51 4.23 -21.64 -14.54
N ALA A 52 4.50 -20.62 -15.35
CA ALA A 52 4.31 -20.64 -16.79
C ALA A 52 5.66 -20.35 -17.43
N GLN A 53 6.02 -21.13 -18.45
CA GLN A 53 7.20 -20.82 -19.25
C GLN A 53 7.08 -19.38 -19.78
N PRO A 54 8.18 -18.59 -19.83
CA PRO A 54 8.14 -17.22 -20.29
C PRO A 54 7.58 -17.12 -21.73
N PHE A 55 6.28 -16.87 -21.86
CA PHE A 55 5.59 -16.81 -23.15
C PHE A 55 5.47 -15.37 -23.67
N ALA A 56 5.71 -14.37 -22.82
CA ALA A 56 5.62 -12.96 -23.18
C ALA A 56 6.52 -12.58 -24.36
N ALA A 57 7.70 -13.20 -24.48
CA ALA A 57 8.62 -12.99 -25.59
C ALA A 57 8.18 -13.66 -26.90
N ARG A 58 7.21 -14.57 -26.84
CA ARG A 58 6.67 -15.34 -27.98
C ARG A 58 5.21 -15.02 -28.25
N ALA A 59 4.69 -13.92 -27.69
CA ALA A 59 3.29 -13.57 -27.81
C ALA A 59 2.85 -13.48 -29.28
N ASP A 60 3.68 -12.90 -30.16
CA ASP A 60 3.38 -12.76 -31.58
C ASP A 60 3.30 -14.11 -32.32
N GLU A 61 4.18 -15.06 -31.97
CA GLU A 61 4.17 -16.42 -32.53
C GLU A 61 2.95 -17.21 -32.05
N LEU A 62 2.64 -17.11 -30.75
CA LEU A 62 1.55 -17.85 -30.12
C LEU A 62 0.16 -17.34 -30.51
N LEU A 63 0.06 -16.08 -30.96
CA LEU A 63 -1.18 -15.46 -31.42
C LEU A 63 -1.37 -15.56 -32.94
N ALA A 64 -0.49 -16.25 -33.66
CA ALA A 64 -0.67 -16.47 -35.09
C ALA A 64 -1.96 -17.27 -35.36
N GLY A 65 -2.81 -16.77 -36.27
CA GLY A 65 -4.11 -17.37 -36.59
C GLY A 65 -5.22 -17.09 -35.56
N PHE A 66 -4.95 -16.30 -34.52
CA PHE A 66 -5.96 -15.90 -33.55
C PHE A 66 -7.00 -14.96 -34.21
N GLY A 67 -8.24 -15.43 -34.35
CA GLY A 67 -9.34 -14.66 -34.92
C GLY A 67 -9.64 -14.93 -36.40
N GLU A 68 -8.94 -15.88 -37.02
CA GLU A 68 -9.31 -16.39 -38.35
C GLU A 68 -10.45 -17.41 -38.20
N ARG A 69 -11.45 -17.34 -39.07
CA ARG A 69 -12.77 -17.98 -38.92
C ARG A 69 -12.89 -19.25 -39.76
#